data_AF-A0A962RSW4-F1
#
_entry.id   AF-A0A962RSW4-F1
#
_cell.length_a   1.000
_cell.length_b   1.000
_cell.length_c   1.000
_cell.angle_alpha   90.00
_cell.angle_beta   90.00
_cell.angle_gamma   90.00
#
_symmetry.space_group_name_H-M   'P 1'
#
loop_
_entity.id
_entity.type
_entity.pdbx_description
1 polymer ?
#
loop_
_entity_poly.entity_id
_entity_poly.type
_entity_poly.pdbx_seq_one_letter_code
_entity_poly.pdbx_strand_id
1 'polypeptide(L)'
;MTPDAIRTARHTLLPNVLAVTAVVALLTPVVAPADDFETPTAVAVRDILPQAFLRSDHYAIEPEARAQDNFYVFRVHSDFGDYDITSLAMLRTRLHEIATLAEVTPRLDDTVARLDRSPAGRRGVGSEHVVDILTDPVGTAAQLLGNLQYNVEQTLAGPGPADSADAGQGALDLNPGPHKRSAAAQLGVDVYSSNPRLQGLLDALAEARSAGQTASSISPLVRNVYAPPRFGSGVLDMRLDSTLKNTGAEALLAQIDRRLAALDVARRTRVAFLTHPAYTPRSRLYLTSYLELLGPLAGSGQILAAASTAVTEADAAAYVAYARMLAFYRLAGHDLAEVVTEARFPTLVDSARRGVLALPLDYLAWTPSVAQAVSALDDIRAAHDLSGFVLLVAGQASARVAAELAARGITAHAHYSY
;
A
#
# COMPACT_ATOMS: atom_id res chain seq x y z
N MET A 1 95.54 7.31 56.59
CA MET A 1 95.37 6.37 55.46
C MET A 1 93.89 6.34 55.10
N THR A 2 93.56 6.96 53.98
CA THR A 2 92.30 6.92 53.22
C THR A 2 92.04 5.50 52.66
N PRO A 3 90.88 5.17 52.04
CA PRO A 3 89.73 5.99 51.66
C PRO A 3 88.34 5.38 52.00
N ASP A 4 87.30 6.11 51.57
CA ASP A 4 86.00 5.64 51.08
C ASP A 4 84.79 5.46 52.03
N ALA A 5 83.96 6.50 51.94
CA ALA A 5 82.58 6.48 51.44
C ALA A 5 81.55 5.66 52.22
N ILE A 6 80.88 6.40 53.10
CA ILE A 6 79.72 6.00 53.90
C ILE A 6 78.51 5.72 53.00
N ARG A 7 78.04 4.49 53.14
CA ARG A 7 76.78 3.94 52.65
C ARG A 7 75.70 4.24 53.70
N THR A 8 74.63 4.95 53.31
CA THR A 8 73.44 5.13 54.15
C THR A 8 72.35 4.17 53.69
N ALA A 9 71.93 3.28 54.58
CA ALA A 9 70.82 2.36 54.39
C ALA A 9 69.53 2.98 54.94
N ARG A 10 68.37 2.73 54.29
CA ARG A 10 67.30 1.86 54.85
C ARG A 10 65.93 2.00 54.15
N HIS A 11 65.21 0.87 54.19
CA HIS A 11 63.79 0.59 53.93
C HIS A 11 63.40 0.57 52.43
N THR A 12 62.69 -0.44 51.89
CA THR A 12 61.39 -0.98 52.34
C THR A 12 61.05 -2.35 51.68
N LEU A 13 60.37 -3.22 52.43
CA LEU A 13 59.27 -4.18 52.11
C LEU A 13 59.19 -4.95 50.76
N LEU A 14 59.07 -6.29 50.90
CA LEU A 14 58.46 -7.31 49.99
C LEU A 14 57.04 -6.91 49.50
N PRO A 15 56.50 -7.40 48.35
CA PRO A 15 56.25 -8.84 48.14
C PRO A 15 56.27 -9.39 46.68
N ASN A 16 56.18 -10.72 46.61
CA ASN A 16 55.95 -11.59 45.45
C ASN A 16 54.95 -11.03 44.42
N VAL A 17 55.27 -11.14 43.13
CA VAL A 17 54.30 -11.02 42.03
C VAL A 17 54.38 -12.28 41.17
N LEU A 18 53.29 -13.05 41.20
CA LEU A 18 52.93 -14.09 40.26
C LEU A 18 52.98 -13.54 38.82
N ALA A 19 53.70 -14.21 37.93
CA ALA A 19 53.60 -13.95 36.49
C ALA A 19 52.26 -14.50 35.98
N VAL A 20 51.28 -13.61 35.76
CA VAL A 20 50.05 -13.92 35.01
C VAL A 20 50.37 -13.72 33.53
N THR A 21 50.48 -14.84 32.79
CA THR A 21 50.58 -14.82 31.33
C THR A 21 49.18 -14.52 30.78
N ALA A 22 48.92 -13.27 30.41
CA ALA A 22 47.70 -12.87 29.74
C ALA A 22 47.71 -13.40 28.29
N VAL A 23 46.93 -14.44 28.02
CA VAL A 23 46.55 -14.81 26.66
C VAL A 23 45.52 -13.78 26.19
N VAL A 24 45.98 -12.78 25.45
CA VAL A 24 45.11 -11.89 24.69
C VAL A 24 44.57 -12.69 23.53
N ALA A 25 43.38 -13.28 23.71
CA ALA A 25 42.59 -13.78 22.59
C ALA A 25 42.22 -12.56 21.73
N LEU A 26 42.93 -12.38 20.62
CA LEU A 26 42.54 -11.48 19.54
C LEU A 26 41.16 -11.93 19.05
N LEU A 27 40.11 -11.30 19.57
CA LEU A 27 38.79 -11.29 18.96
C LEU A 27 38.94 -10.57 17.62
N THR A 28 39.34 -11.31 16.60
CA THR A 28 39.12 -10.88 15.22
C THR A 28 37.60 -10.69 15.09
N PRO A 29 37.08 -9.49 14.80
CA PRO A 29 35.70 -9.39 14.37
C PRO A 29 35.58 -10.30 13.15
N VAL A 30 34.71 -11.31 13.23
CA VAL A 30 34.27 -12.04 12.05
C VAL A 30 33.51 -11.01 11.23
N VAL A 31 34.23 -10.34 10.34
CA VAL A 31 33.63 -9.61 9.23
C VAL A 31 33.13 -10.72 8.32
N ALA A 32 31.82 -10.97 8.38
CA ALA A 32 31.13 -11.81 7.40
C ALA A 32 31.48 -11.28 6.00
N PRO A 33 31.80 -12.17 5.03
CA PRO A 33 32.17 -11.74 3.70
C PRO A 33 31.04 -10.92 3.06
N ALA A 34 31.41 -9.91 2.27
CA ALA A 34 30.48 -8.99 1.60
C ALA A 34 29.61 -9.64 0.50
N ASP A 35 29.62 -10.98 0.38
CA ASP A 35 28.84 -11.79 -0.56
C ASP A 35 27.58 -12.45 0.07
N ASP A 36 27.29 -12.18 1.36
CA ASP A 36 26.21 -12.90 2.05
C ASP A 36 24.79 -12.35 1.81
N PHE A 37 24.66 -11.09 1.36
CA PHE A 37 23.36 -10.40 1.25
C PHE A 37 23.10 -9.83 -0.14
N GLU A 38 21.82 -9.89 -0.54
CA GLU A 38 21.35 -9.36 -1.81
C GLU A 38 21.14 -7.84 -1.75
N THR A 39 21.49 -7.15 -2.83
CA THR A 39 21.25 -5.71 -3.02
C THR A 39 20.48 -5.48 -4.33
N PRO A 40 19.19 -5.89 -4.39
CA PRO A 40 18.40 -5.64 -5.58
C PRO A 40 18.19 -4.14 -5.74
N THR A 41 18.78 -3.56 -6.78
CA THR A 41 18.67 -2.13 -7.10
C THR A 41 17.82 -1.88 -8.34
N ALA A 42 17.94 -2.76 -9.34
CA ALA A 42 17.15 -2.72 -10.56
C ALA A 42 16.76 -4.15 -10.99
N VAL A 43 15.55 -4.31 -11.51
CA VAL A 43 15.02 -5.59 -12.00
C VAL A 43 14.33 -5.34 -13.34
N ALA A 44 14.56 -6.23 -14.30
CA ALA A 44 13.90 -6.12 -15.60
C ALA A 44 12.38 -6.33 -15.45
N VAL A 45 11.59 -5.39 -15.95
CA VAL A 45 10.12 -5.40 -15.76
C VAL A 45 9.47 -6.63 -16.42
N ARG A 46 10.07 -7.15 -17.49
CA ARG A 46 9.65 -8.40 -18.15
C ARG A 46 9.71 -9.64 -17.27
N ASP A 47 10.50 -9.62 -16.19
CA ASP A 47 10.64 -10.72 -15.24
C ASP A 47 9.57 -10.62 -14.12
N ILE A 48 8.91 -9.46 -14.01
CA ILE A 48 7.88 -9.15 -13.01
C ILE A 48 6.47 -9.22 -13.63
N LEU A 49 6.30 -8.74 -14.86
CA LEU A 49 5.01 -8.54 -15.53
C LEU A 49 4.88 -9.34 -16.83
N PRO A 50 3.66 -9.79 -17.18
CA PRO A 50 3.40 -10.34 -18.50
C PRO A 50 3.72 -9.34 -19.61
N GLN A 51 4.20 -9.82 -20.77
CA GLN A 51 4.53 -8.94 -21.90
C GLN A 51 3.39 -8.01 -22.33
N ALA A 52 2.14 -8.50 -22.24
CA ALA A 52 0.95 -7.72 -22.59
C ALA A 52 0.75 -6.47 -21.71
N PHE A 53 1.40 -6.38 -20.55
CA PHE A 53 1.26 -5.23 -19.64
C PHE A 53 2.36 -4.20 -19.84
N LEU A 54 3.47 -4.54 -20.50
CA LEU A 54 4.64 -3.65 -20.61
C LEU A 54 4.38 -2.40 -21.45
N ARG A 55 3.47 -2.50 -22.41
CA ARG A 55 3.14 -1.41 -23.34
C ARG A 55 1.72 -1.56 -23.87
N SER A 56 1.07 -0.44 -24.13
CA SER A 56 -0.14 -0.32 -24.94
C SER A 56 0.02 0.79 -25.99
N ASP A 57 -1.05 1.12 -26.69
CA ASP A 57 -1.10 2.28 -27.58
C ASP A 57 -0.96 3.61 -26.82
N HIS A 58 -1.24 3.62 -25.51
CA HIS A 58 -1.35 4.84 -24.69
C HIS A 58 -0.35 4.92 -23.54
N TYR A 59 0.44 3.88 -23.31
CA TYR A 59 1.51 3.90 -22.31
C TYR A 59 2.65 2.93 -22.63
N ALA A 60 3.82 3.20 -22.05
CA ALA A 60 4.95 2.29 -21.99
C ALA A 60 5.59 2.33 -20.60
N ILE A 61 5.90 1.16 -20.05
CA ILE A 61 6.66 1.03 -18.80
C ILE A 61 8.15 1.00 -19.15
N GLU A 62 8.99 1.69 -18.37
CA GLU A 62 10.44 1.59 -18.54
C GLU A 62 10.92 0.12 -18.41
N PRO A 63 11.99 -0.29 -19.12
CA PRO A 63 12.43 -1.70 -19.12
C PRO A 63 12.92 -2.21 -17.76
N GLU A 64 13.33 -1.32 -16.87
CA GLU A 64 13.84 -1.63 -15.55
C GLU A 64 13.00 -0.94 -14.46
N ALA A 65 12.60 -1.71 -13.45
CA ALA A 65 12.01 -1.18 -12.23
C ALA A 65 13.07 -1.09 -11.14
N ARG A 66 13.01 -0.04 -10.34
CA ARG A 66 13.88 0.09 -9.16
C ARG A 66 13.32 -0.76 -8.03
N ALA A 67 14.18 -1.52 -7.38
CA ALA A 67 13.83 -2.28 -6.19
C ALA A 67 14.19 -1.44 -4.95
N GLN A 68 13.18 -1.03 -4.19
CA GLN A 68 13.35 -0.18 -3.02
C GLN A 68 12.37 -0.59 -1.92
N ASP A 69 12.86 -0.77 -0.69
CA ASP A 69 12.03 -1.05 0.50
C ASP A 69 11.05 -2.23 0.32
N ASN A 70 11.48 -3.29 -0.39
CA ASN A 70 10.68 -4.47 -0.73
C ASN A 70 9.50 -4.24 -1.71
N PHE A 71 9.47 -3.07 -2.35
CA PHE A 71 8.54 -2.72 -3.41
C PHE A 71 9.26 -2.40 -4.71
N TYR A 72 8.60 -2.64 -5.83
CA TYR A 72 9.07 -2.13 -7.12
C TYR A 72 8.59 -0.70 -7.32
N VAL A 73 9.47 0.16 -7.83
CA VAL A 73 9.14 1.50 -8.30
C VAL A 73 9.25 1.50 -9.81
N PHE A 74 8.11 1.61 -10.47
CA PHE A 74 7.97 1.64 -11.92
C PHE A 74 7.92 3.07 -12.41
N ARG A 75 8.54 3.35 -13.56
CA ARG A 75 8.28 4.57 -14.31
C ARG A 75 7.47 4.25 -15.56
N VAL A 76 6.37 4.97 -15.73
CA VAL A 76 5.40 4.76 -16.80
C VAL A 76 5.23 6.06 -17.58
N HIS A 77 5.49 6.01 -18.87
CA HIS A 77 5.21 7.09 -19.80
C HIS A 77 3.83 6.87 -20.41
N SER A 78 3.00 7.90 -20.48
CA SER A 78 1.67 7.80 -21.08
C SER A 78 1.25 9.09 -21.77
N ASP A 79 0.19 9.01 -22.59
CA ASP A 79 -0.45 10.17 -23.21
C ASP A 79 -1.03 11.16 -22.17
N PHE A 80 -1.18 10.73 -20.91
CA PHE A 80 -1.73 11.52 -19.80
C PHE A 80 -0.66 12.04 -18.84
N GLY A 81 0.61 11.79 -19.13
CA GLY A 81 1.77 12.19 -18.34
C GLY A 81 2.66 11.02 -17.92
N ASP A 82 3.76 11.36 -17.26
CA ASP A 82 4.69 10.42 -16.65
C ASP A 82 4.30 10.12 -15.20
N TYR A 83 4.41 8.86 -14.81
CA TYR A 83 4.10 8.39 -13.46
C TYR A 83 5.26 7.59 -12.87
N ASP A 84 5.68 7.96 -11.66
CA ASP A 84 6.48 7.10 -10.79
C ASP A 84 5.54 6.38 -9.83
N ILE A 85 5.49 5.05 -9.92
CA ILE A 85 4.48 4.24 -9.23
C ILE A 85 5.17 3.23 -8.32
N THR A 86 4.94 3.39 -7.02
CA THR A 86 5.42 2.47 -5.99
C THR A 86 4.42 1.33 -5.80
N SER A 87 4.95 0.12 -5.89
CA SER A 87 4.27 -1.18 -5.82
C SER A 87 3.59 -1.67 -7.09
N LEU A 88 3.60 -3.00 -7.26
CA LEU A 88 2.90 -3.71 -8.33
C LEU A 88 1.37 -3.54 -8.23
N ALA A 89 0.85 -3.46 -7.00
CA ALA A 89 -0.58 -3.22 -6.75
C ALA A 89 -1.03 -1.85 -7.27
N MET A 90 -0.27 -0.79 -7.00
CA MET A 90 -0.57 0.55 -7.50
C MET A 90 -0.39 0.65 -9.01
N LEU A 91 0.60 -0.05 -9.57
CA LEU A 91 0.80 -0.10 -11.02
C LEU A 91 -0.46 -0.61 -11.73
N ARG A 92 -1.03 -1.74 -11.28
CA ARG A 92 -2.27 -2.30 -11.87
C ARG A 92 -3.41 -1.28 -11.86
N THR A 93 -3.59 -0.56 -10.76
CA THR A 93 -4.58 0.52 -10.66
C THR A 93 -4.31 1.61 -11.68
N ARG A 94 -3.09 2.14 -11.73
CA ARG A 94 -2.73 3.25 -12.64
C ARG A 94 -2.84 2.87 -14.11
N LEU A 95 -2.43 1.66 -14.50
CA LEU A 95 -2.58 1.18 -15.88
C LEU A 95 -4.06 1.10 -16.29
N HIS A 96 -4.94 0.65 -15.40
CA HIS A 96 -6.38 0.66 -15.67
C HIS A 96 -6.95 2.07 -15.81
N GLU A 97 -6.49 3.01 -14.98
CA GLU A 97 -6.91 4.41 -15.07
C GLU A 97 -6.47 5.06 -16.38
N ILE A 98 -5.22 4.83 -16.80
CA ILE A 98 -4.69 5.30 -18.09
C ILE A 98 -5.52 4.74 -19.25
N ALA A 99 -5.79 3.43 -19.24
CA ALA A 99 -6.64 2.81 -20.26
C ALA A 99 -8.07 3.39 -20.25
N THR A 100 -8.60 3.73 -19.07
CA THR A 100 -9.91 4.36 -18.92
C THR A 100 -9.91 5.78 -19.49
N LEU A 101 -8.89 6.57 -19.20
CA LEU A 101 -8.73 7.91 -19.74
C LEU A 101 -8.66 7.90 -21.27
N ALA A 102 -7.86 6.99 -21.84
CA ALA A 102 -7.73 6.82 -23.29
C ALA A 102 -9.06 6.48 -23.99
N GLU A 103 -9.84 5.58 -23.39
CA GLU A 103 -11.08 5.11 -24.00
C GLU A 103 -12.23 6.11 -23.85
N VAL A 104 -12.30 6.83 -22.73
CA VAL A 104 -13.48 7.61 -22.36
C VAL A 104 -13.36 9.09 -22.76
N THR A 105 -12.16 9.68 -22.64
CA THR A 105 -11.96 11.12 -22.91
C THR A 105 -12.41 11.52 -24.32
N PRO A 106 -12.00 10.84 -25.40
CA PRO A 106 -12.40 11.23 -26.76
C PRO A 106 -13.91 11.15 -27.01
N ARG A 107 -14.62 10.24 -26.31
CA ARG A 107 -16.08 10.08 -26.42
C ARG A 107 -16.84 11.16 -25.70
N LEU A 108 -16.31 11.61 -24.56
CA LEU A 108 -16.87 12.73 -23.83
C LEU A 108 -16.75 14.00 -24.66
N ASP A 109 -15.57 14.23 -25.25
CA ASP A 109 -15.32 15.39 -26.11
C ASP A 109 -16.24 15.43 -27.34
N ASP A 110 -16.46 14.30 -28.04
CA ASP A 110 -17.43 14.24 -29.14
C ASP A 110 -18.86 14.51 -28.65
N THR A 111 -19.24 13.98 -27.49
CA THR A 111 -20.57 14.19 -26.91
C THR A 111 -20.80 15.69 -26.63
N VAL A 112 -19.84 16.36 -26.00
CA VAL A 112 -19.88 17.80 -25.73
C VAL A 112 -19.93 18.59 -27.05
N ALA A 113 -19.04 18.29 -28.00
CA ALA A 113 -19.00 18.98 -29.29
C ALA A 113 -20.28 18.81 -30.12
N ARG A 114 -21.03 17.71 -29.96
CA ARG A 114 -22.33 17.49 -30.62
C ARG A 114 -23.46 18.25 -29.95
N LEU A 115 -23.38 18.48 -28.64
CA LEU A 115 -24.33 19.29 -27.89
C LEU A 115 -24.22 20.77 -28.29
N ASP A 116 -23.01 21.30 -28.42
CA ASP A 116 -22.78 22.68 -28.88
C ASP A 116 -23.32 22.95 -30.28
N ARG A 117 -23.38 21.92 -31.12
CA ARG A 117 -23.90 21.99 -32.50
C ARG A 117 -25.40 21.72 -32.63
N SER A 118 -26.12 21.46 -31.54
CA SER A 118 -27.55 21.14 -31.59
C SER A 118 -28.42 22.42 -31.61
N PRO A 119 -29.46 22.53 -32.47
CA PRO A 119 -30.32 23.70 -32.51
C PRO A 119 -31.00 23.96 -31.16
N ALA A 120 -31.06 25.23 -30.75
CA ALA A 120 -31.50 25.75 -29.46
C ALA A 120 -32.89 25.30 -28.94
N GLY A 121 -33.66 24.51 -29.71
CA GLY A 121 -35.05 24.14 -29.44
C GLY A 121 -35.29 22.79 -28.76
N ARG A 122 -34.26 22.03 -28.38
CA ARG A 122 -34.39 20.76 -27.61
C ARG A 122 -33.77 20.83 -26.22
N ARG A 123 -33.67 22.02 -25.63
CA ARG A 123 -33.26 22.17 -24.23
C ARG A 123 -34.42 21.71 -23.33
N GLY A 124 -34.26 20.54 -22.72
CA GLY A 124 -35.01 20.20 -21.52
C GLY A 124 -34.76 21.31 -20.49
N VAL A 125 -35.83 21.74 -19.83
CA VAL A 125 -35.85 22.88 -18.91
C VAL A 125 -34.80 22.69 -17.81
N GLY A 126 -33.82 23.61 -17.76
CA GLY A 126 -32.84 23.73 -16.68
C GLY A 126 -31.38 23.78 -17.14
N SER A 127 -30.97 24.79 -17.90
CA SER A 127 -29.54 25.08 -18.12
C SER A 127 -29.34 26.55 -18.54
N GLU A 128 -29.46 27.46 -17.59
CA GLU A 128 -28.59 28.64 -17.61
C GLU A 128 -27.28 28.20 -16.92
N HIS A 129 -26.14 28.52 -17.56
CA HIS A 129 -24.78 28.10 -17.22
C HIS A 129 -24.32 26.77 -17.83
N VAL A 130 -24.19 26.77 -19.15
CA VAL A 130 -23.17 25.99 -19.86
C VAL A 130 -22.32 27.00 -20.62
N VAL A 131 -21.42 27.69 -19.91
CA VAL A 131 -20.27 28.40 -20.46
C VAL A 131 -19.21 28.42 -19.35
N ASP A 132 -17.97 28.08 -19.70
CA ASP A 132 -16.72 28.04 -18.91
C ASP A 132 -16.46 26.77 -18.05
N ILE A 133 -16.12 25.66 -18.72
CA ILE A 133 -15.32 24.56 -18.11
C ILE A 133 -13.82 24.68 -18.46
N LEU A 134 -13.42 25.69 -19.23
CA LEU A 134 -12.04 26.17 -19.29
C LEU A 134 -12.08 27.66 -18.90
N THR A 135 -11.18 28.07 -18.00
CA THR A 135 -10.95 29.42 -17.48
C THR A 135 -12.01 30.03 -16.54
N ASP A 136 -12.06 29.58 -15.28
CA ASP A 136 -11.60 30.37 -14.11
C ASP A 136 -11.97 29.66 -12.79
N PRO A 137 -11.03 29.45 -11.84
CA PRO A 137 -11.33 28.80 -10.57
C PRO A 137 -11.78 29.82 -9.50
N VAL A 138 -12.43 29.26 -8.47
CA VAL A 138 -12.67 29.84 -7.13
C VAL A 138 -13.96 30.63 -6.95
N GLY A 139 -14.88 30.02 -6.21
CA GLY A 139 -16.07 30.73 -5.70
C GLY A 139 -16.83 30.10 -4.55
N THR A 140 -16.42 28.99 -3.91
CA THR A 140 -17.00 28.57 -2.61
C THR A 140 -16.09 27.58 -1.85
N ALA A 141 -14.97 28.04 -1.31
CA ALA A 141 -14.09 27.23 -0.46
C ALA A 141 -13.61 27.99 0.79
N ALA A 142 -14.42 28.92 1.31
CA ALA A 142 -13.99 29.85 2.34
C ALA A 142 -14.54 29.59 3.76
N GLN A 143 -15.20 28.45 4.07
CA GLN A 143 -15.74 28.26 5.43
C GLN A 143 -15.56 26.91 6.10
N LEU A 144 -14.86 25.93 5.51
CA LEU A 144 -14.53 24.71 6.24
C LEU A 144 -13.11 24.30 5.87
N LEU A 145 -12.22 24.33 6.87
CA LEU A 145 -10.88 23.71 6.98
C LEU A 145 -9.92 24.69 7.69
N GLY A 146 -10.24 24.97 8.96
CA GLY A 146 -9.26 25.53 9.87
C GLY A 146 -8.28 24.44 10.30
N ASN A 147 -7.01 24.62 9.92
CA ASN A 147 -5.82 24.06 10.56
C ASN A 147 -5.58 22.55 10.46
N LEU A 148 -5.00 22.10 9.35
CA LEU A 148 -4.06 20.96 9.35
C LEU A 148 -2.90 21.27 8.39
N GLN A 149 -1.85 21.88 8.93
CA GLN A 149 -0.55 22.04 8.28
C GLN A 149 0.29 20.80 8.62
N TYR A 150 0.61 19.95 7.64
CA TYR A 150 1.78 19.08 7.72
C TYR A 150 2.40 18.92 6.33
N ASN A 151 3.71 19.14 6.30
CA ASN A 151 4.55 19.13 5.11
C ASN A 151 4.50 17.76 4.43
N VAL A 152 4.00 17.73 3.20
CA VAL A 152 4.07 16.58 2.31
C VAL A 152 5.33 16.70 1.47
N GLU A 153 6.48 16.54 2.13
CA GLU A 153 7.75 16.39 1.42
C GLU A 153 8.19 14.92 1.55
N GLN A 154 8.41 14.30 0.39
CA GLN A 154 8.88 12.93 0.16
C GLN A 154 7.82 11.83 0.29
N THR A 155 6.99 11.68 -0.76
CA THR A 155 6.54 10.43 -1.45
C THR A 155 5.44 10.74 -2.47
N LEU A 156 5.06 12.01 -2.67
CA LEU A 156 4.29 12.42 -3.85
C LEU A 156 5.27 12.73 -4.99
N ALA A 157 5.57 11.73 -5.82
CA ALA A 157 6.16 12.00 -7.13
C ALA A 157 5.09 12.66 -8.01
N GLY A 158 5.04 13.99 -7.95
CA GLY A 158 4.38 14.83 -8.95
C GLY A 158 5.16 14.83 -10.27
N PRO A 159 4.59 15.44 -11.33
CA PRO A 159 5.21 15.48 -12.65
C PRO A 159 6.59 16.14 -12.58
N GLY A 160 7.56 15.56 -13.30
CA GLY A 160 8.90 16.13 -13.44
C GLY A 160 8.87 17.54 -14.05
N PRO A 161 9.94 18.33 -13.88
CA PRO A 161 9.92 19.74 -14.27
C PRO A 161 10.05 19.90 -15.78
N ALA A 162 8.92 20.04 -16.46
CA ALA A 162 8.79 20.73 -17.74
C ALA A 162 7.32 21.12 -17.97
N ASP A 163 7.07 22.43 -17.92
CA ASP A 163 5.94 23.16 -18.51
C ASP A 163 4.51 22.60 -18.38
N SER A 164 3.82 23.00 -17.30
CA SER A 164 2.42 23.43 -17.42
C SER A 164 2.01 24.25 -16.19
N ALA A 165 1.80 25.55 -16.42
CA ALA A 165 1.01 26.38 -15.53
C ALA A 165 -0.42 25.82 -15.44
N ASP A 166 -0.98 25.90 -14.23
CA ASP A 166 -2.40 25.74 -13.92
C ASP A 166 -2.99 24.30 -13.92
N ALA A 167 -2.79 23.60 -12.81
CA ALA A 167 -3.70 22.56 -12.34
C ALA A 167 -3.66 22.56 -10.81
N GLY A 168 -4.69 23.11 -10.18
CA GLY A 168 -4.81 23.16 -8.72
C GLY A 168 -4.63 21.77 -8.11
N GLN A 169 -3.65 21.64 -7.22
CA GLN A 169 -3.48 20.49 -6.33
C GLN A 169 -4.65 20.50 -5.32
N GLY A 170 -5.82 20.06 -5.78
CA GLY A 170 -7.00 19.87 -4.95
C GLY A 170 -6.79 18.68 -4.01
N ALA A 171 -7.08 18.87 -2.73
CA ALA A 171 -7.15 17.77 -1.76
C ALA A 171 -8.08 16.66 -2.29
N LEU A 172 -7.71 15.39 -2.09
CA LEU A 172 -8.52 14.25 -2.51
C LEU A 172 -9.94 14.35 -1.93
N ASP A 173 -10.96 14.29 -2.79
CA ASP A 173 -12.36 14.33 -2.37
C ASP A 173 -12.76 13.02 -1.67
N LEU A 174 -12.87 13.08 -0.34
CA LEU A 174 -13.29 11.94 0.49
C LEU A 174 -14.81 11.82 0.63
N ASN A 175 -15.59 12.74 0.06
CA ASN A 175 -17.05 12.71 0.08
C ASN A 175 -17.67 12.93 -1.32
N PRO A 176 -17.30 12.11 -2.32
CA PRO A 176 -17.78 12.27 -3.68
C PRO A 176 -19.30 12.07 -3.75
N GLY A 177 -19.97 12.94 -4.52
CA GLY A 177 -21.42 12.88 -4.73
C GLY A 177 -21.89 11.60 -5.43
N PRO A 178 -23.20 11.28 -5.37
CA PRO A 178 -23.75 10.03 -5.91
C PRO A 178 -23.50 9.85 -7.42
N HIS A 179 -23.52 10.92 -8.21
CA HIS A 179 -23.25 10.84 -9.65
C HIS A 179 -21.79 10.47 -9.95
N LYS A 180 -20.83 11.03 -9.19
CA LYS A 180 -19.40 10.70 -9.30
C LYS A 180 -19.12 9.26 -8.89
N ARG A 181 -19.70 8.80 -7.77
CA ARG A 181 -19.61 7.38 -7.34
C ARG A 181 -20.21 6.43 -8.38
N SER A 182 -21.36 6.80 -8.97
CA SER A 182 -21.95 6.01 -10.05
C SER A 182 -21.12 6.06 -11.33
N ALA A 183 -20.27 7.07 -11.54
CA ALA A 183 -19.43 7.20 -12.74
C ALA A 183 -18.23 6.27 -12.59
N ALA A 184 -17.56 6.36 -11.45
CA ALA A 184 -16.48 5.45 -11.06
C ALA A 184 -16.93 3.99 -11.15
N ALA A 185 -18.10 3.66 -10.59
CA ALA A 185 -18.66 2.31 -10.65
C ALA A 185 -18.99 1.84 -12.08
N GLN A 186 -19.40 2.72 -13.01
CA GLN A 186 -19.63 2.36 -14.41
C GLN A 186 -18.31 2.07 -15.15
N LEU A 187 -17.26 2.83 -14.82
CA LEU A 187 -15.95 2.70 -15.45
C LEU A 187 -15.08 1.61 -14.84
N GLY A 188 -15.42 1.10 -13.65
CA GLY A 188 -14.63 0.10 -12.94
C GLY A 188 -13.40 0.67 -12.21
N VAL A 189 -13.39 1.98 -11.97
CA VAL A 189 -12.29 2.70 -11.30
C VAL A 189 -12.63 3.05 -9.85
N ASP A 190 -11.62 3.41 -9.07
CA ASP A 190 -11.82 3.93 -7.72
C ASP A 190 -12.27 5.40 -7.76
N VAL A 191 -13.39 5.71 -7.10
CA VAL A 191 -13.87 7.08 -6.95
C VAL A 191 -12.92 7.93 -6.10
N TYR A 192 -12.14 7.29 -5.21
CA TYR A 192 -11.14 7.93 -4.36
C TYR A 192 -9.72 7.87 -4.95
N SER A 193 -9.59 7.62 -6.25
CA SER A 193 -8.27 7.59 -6.88
C SER A 193 -7.51 8.90 -6.67
N SER A 194 -6.24 8.80 -6.31
CA SER A 194 -5.32 9.95 -6.24
C SER A 194 -4.82 10.44 -7.61
N ASN A 195 -5.29 9.85 -8.72
CA ASN A 195 -4.97 10.32 -10.07
C ASN A 195 -5.81 11.56 -10.44
N PRO A 196 -5.21 12.76 -10.56
CA PRO A 196 -5.98 13.99 -10.79
C PRO A 196 -6.67 14.02 -12.16
N ARG A 197 -6.08 13.38 -13.19
CA ARG A 197 -6.70 13.29 -14.52
C ARG A 197 -7.97 12.44 -14.47
N LEU A 198 -7.92 11.33 -13.74
CA LEU A 198 -9.11 10.49 -13.52
C LEU A 198 -10.18 11.25 -12.72
N GLN A 199 -9.78 11.99 -11.68
CA GLN A 199 -10.71 12.80 -10.90
C GLN A 199 -11.44 13.82 -11.78
N GLY A 200 -10.72 14.54 -12.65
CA GLY A 200 -11.32 15.47 -13.61
C GLY A 200 -12.31 14.79 -14.57
N LEU A 201 -11.97 13.61 -15.09
CA LEU A 201 -12.91 12.82 -15.89
C LEU A 201 -14.17 12.46 -15.10
N LEU A 202 -14.02 11.98 -13.87
CA LEU A 202 -15.15 11.59 -13.02
C LEU A 202 -16.05 12.78 -12.66
N ASP A 203 -15.46 13.96 -12.45
CA ASP A 203 -16.19 15.21 -12.18
C ASP A 203 -17.00 15.65 -13.40
N ALA A 204 -16.40 15.67 -14.59
CA ALA A 204 -17.12 15.99 -15.83
C ALA A 204 -18.29 15.03 -16.10
N LEU A 205 -18.10 13.74 -15.82
CA LEU A 205 -19.17 12.74 -15.92
C LEU A 205 -20.27 12.92 -14.87
N ALA A 206 -19.91 13.34 -13.66
CA ALA A 206 -20.86 13.60 -12.61
C ALA A 206 -21.73 14.82 -12.94
N GLU A 207 -21.13 15.88 -13.48
CA GLU A 207 -21.79 17.10 -13.92
C GLU A 207 -22.73 16.85 -15.10
N ALA A 208 -22.27 16.12 -16.13
CA ALA A 208 -23.13 15.75 -17.25
C ALA A 208 -24.40 15.02 -16.78
N ARG A 209 -24.26 14.14 -15.78
CA ARG A 209 -25.39 13.40 -15.21
C ARG A 209 -26.30 14.25 -14.32
N SER A 210 -25.76 15.20 -13.56
CA SER A 210 -26.60 16.12 -12.77
C SER A 210 -27.43 17.03 -13.67
N ALA A 211 -26.92 17.38 -14.86
CA ALA A 211 -27.64 18.08 -15.92
C ALA A 211 -28.70 17.21 -16.65
N GLY A 212 -29.01 16.01 -16.14
CA GLY A 212 -30.02 15.12 -16.70
C GLY A 212 -29.58 14.35 -17.95
N GLN A 213 -28.29 14.40 -18.30
CA GLN A 213 -27.78 13.61 -19.41
C GLN A 213 -27.59 12.16 -18.97
N THR A 214 -28.31 11.25 -19.62
CA THR A 214 -28.00 9.82 -19.51
C THR A 214 -26.78 9.57 -20.38
N ALA A 215 -25.64 9.26 -19.74
CA ALA A 215 -24.39 8.87 -20.41
C ALA A 215 -24.51 7.48 -21.10
N SER A 216 -25.56 7.31 -21.89
CA SER A 216 -25.84 6.16 -22.74
C SER A 216 -24.80 6.00 -23.85
N SER A 217 -24.01 7.06 -24.13
CA SER A 217 -22.88 7.08 -25.06
C SER A 217 -21.57 6.54 -24.48
N ILE A 218 -21.46 6.34 -23.16
CA ILE A 218 -20.27 5.74 -22.54
C ILE A 218 -20.47 4.25 -22.49
N SER A 219 -19.87 3.57 -23.47
CA SER A 219 -19.89 2.12 -23.63
C SER A 219 -19.67 1.42 -22.28
N PRO A 220 -20.48 0.40 -21.95
CA PRO A 220 -20.37 -0.28 -20.67
C PRO A 220 -19.01 -0.98 -20.59
N LEU A 221 -18.20 -0.52 -19.63
CA LEU A 221 -17.02 -1.19 -19.08
C LEU A 221 -15.77 -1.11 -19.97
N VAL A 222 -14.88 -0.16 -19.63
CA VAL A 222 -13.45 -0.36 -19.87
C VAL A 222 -13.08 -1.64 -19.14
N ARG A 223 -12.79 -2.72 -19.88
CA ARG A 223 -12.43 -3.99 -19.24
C ARG A 223 -11.13 -3.80 -18.48
N ASN A 224 -11.18 -3.93 -17.15
CA ASN A 224 -9.97 -3.92 -16.33
C ASN A 224 -9.23 -5.25 -16.47
N VAL A 225 -8.37 -5.34 -17.49
CA VAL A 225 -7.49 -6.50 -17.73
C VAL A 225 -6.32 -6.59 -16.75
N TYR A 226 -6.09 -5.53 -15.96
CA TYR A 226 -4.99 -5.43 -14.98
C TYR A 226 -5.43 -5.82 -13.56
N ALA A 227 -6.72 -6.06 -13.34
CA ALA A 227 -7.25 -6.38 -12.03
C ALA A 227 -6.60 -7.66 -11.47
N PRO A 228 -6.27 -7.70 -10.16
CA PRO A 228 -5.92 -8.96 -9.50
C PRO A 228 -7.07 -9.97 -9.63
N PRO A 229 -6.79 -11.28 -9.47
CA PRO A 229 -7.83 -12.28 -9.33
C PRO A 229 -8.87 -11.85 -8.30
N ARG A 230 -10.15 -12.02 -8.62
CA ARG A 230 -11.23 -11.71 -7.69
C ARG A 230 -11.10 -12.56 -6.42
N PHE A 231 -11.56 -12.03 -5.28
CA PHE A 231 -11.50 -12.79 -4.05
C PHE A 231 -12.56 -13.90 -4.05
N GLY A 232 -12.12 -15.16 -4.02
CA GLY A 232 -13.02 -16.31 -4.11
C GLY A 232 -13.88 -16.27 -5.38
N SER A 233 -15.21 -16.30 -5.23
CA SER A 233 -16.16 -16.19 -6.37
C SER A 233 -16.34 -14.76 -6.90
N GLY A 234 -15.73 -13.75 -6.27
CA GLY A 234 -15.90 -12.33 -6.60
C GLY A 234 -17.20 -11.70 -6.11
N VAL A 235 -18.04 -12.45 -5.40
CA VAL A 235 -19.28 -11.93 -4.79
C VAL A 235 -19.00 -10.88 -3.72
N LEU A 236 -17.89 -11.03 -3.00
CA LEU A 236 -17.45 -10.04 -2.02
C LEU A 236 -17.13 -8.71 -2.71
N ASP A 237 -16.23 -8.73 -3.70
CA ASP A 237 -15.82 -7.53 -4.46
C ASP A 237 -17.04 -6.78 -5.02
N MET A 238 -17.98 -7.51 -5.66
CA MET A 238 -19.23 -6.93 -6.16
C MET A 238 -20.08 -6.26 -5.07
N ARG A 239 -20.16 -6.87 -3.88
CA ARG A 239 -20.90 -6.29 -2.74
C ARG A 239 -20.20 -5.02 -2.23
N LEU A 240 -18.88 -5.03 -2.13
CA LEU A 240 -18.11 -3.88 -1.64
C LEU A 240 -18.21 -2.72 -2.63
N ASP A 241 -18.05 -2.98 -3.93
CA ASP A 241 -18.19 -1.95 -4.97
C ASP A 241 -19.61 -1.39 -5.05
N SER A 242 -20.63 -2.24 -4.89
CA SER A 242 -22.02 -1.79 -4.75
C SER A 242 -22.24 -0.91 -3.51
N THR A 243 -21.59 -1.25 -2.40
CA THR A 243 -21.64 -0.45 -1.16
C THR A 243 -20.99 0.92 -1.39
N LEU A 244 -19.83 0.97 -2.04
CA LEU A 244 -19.16 2.24 -2.37
C LEU A 244 -20.00 3.10 -3.32
N LYS A 245 -20.65 2.49 -4.31
CA LYS A 245 -21.54 3.21 -5.22
C LYS A 245 -22.72 3.84 -4.47
N ASN A 246 -23.41 3.05 -3.65
CA ASN A 246 -24.73 3.38 -3.15
C ASN A 246 -24.72 4.07 -1.77
N THR A 247 -23.61 4.06 -1.03
CA THR A 247 -23.52 4.63 0.32
C THR A 247 -22.65 5.88 0.33
N GLY A 248 -23.15 6.98 0.92
CA GLY A 248 -22.36 8.21 1.12
C GLY A 248 -21.26 8.03 2.17
N ALA A 249 -20.24 8.89 2.17
CA ALA A 249 -19.04 8.69 3.00
C ALA A 249 -19.35 8.64 4.51
N GLU A 250 -20.20 9.52 5.02
CA GLU A 250 -20.59 9.54 6.44
C GLU A 250 -21.29 8.24 6.85
N ALA A 251 -22.30 7.83 6.10
CA ALA A 251 -23.04 6.59 6.36
C ALA A 251 -22.12 5.35 6.26
N LEU A 252 -21.17 5.37 5.33
CA LEU A 252 -20.18 4.32 5.14
C LEU A 252 -19.22 4.23 6.34
N LEU A 253 -18.70 5.36 6.82
CA LEU A 253 -17.84 5.41 8.01
C LEU A 253 -18.60 4.93 9.26
N ALA A 254 -19.85 5.34 9.44
CA ALA A 254 -20.69 4.86 10.53
C ALA A 254 -20.95 3.34 10.44
N GLN A 255 -21.13 2.80 9.23
CA GLN A 255 -21.23 1.36 9.01
C GLN A 255 -19.93 0.63 9.37
N ILE A 256 -18.78 1.18 8.98
CA ILE A 256 -17.46 0.61 9.28
C ILE A 256 -17.20 0.62 10.80
N ASP A 257 -17.52 1.70 11.51
CA ASP A 257 -17.34 1.76 12.98
C ASP A 257 -18.14 0.66 13.69
N ARG A 258 -19.41 0.45 13.30
CA ARG A 258 -20.25 -0.63 13.86
C ARG A 258 -19.67 -2.02 13.59
N ARG A 259 -19.15 -2.25 12.39
CA ARG A 259 -18.52 -3.51 12.00
C ARG A 259 -17.25 -3.79 12.81
N LEU A 260 -16.39 -2.78 12.93
CA LEU A 260 -15.19 -2.87 13.77
C LEU A 260 -15.52 -3.05 15.26
N ALA A 261 -16.61 -2.45 15.75
CA ALA A 261 -17.08 -2.65 17.12
C ALA A 261 -17.56 -4.10 17.34
N ALA A 262 -18.20 -4.72 16.35
CA ALA A 262 -18.61 -6.13 16.40
C ALA A 262 -17.41 -7.11 16.40
N LEU A 263 -16.23 -6.65 15.96
CA LEU A 263 -14.96 -7.37 16.04
C LEU A 263 -14.22 -7.14 17.38
N ASP A 264 -14.89 -6.55 18.37
CA ASP A 264 -14.34 -6.20 19.69
C ASP A 264 -13.12 -5.25 19.64
N VAL A 265 -13.01 -4.45 18.57
CA VAL A 265 -11.93 -3.46 18.47
C VAL A 265 -12.25 -2.26 19.36
N ALA A 266 -11.33 -1.90 20.25
CA ALA A 266 -11.52 -0.78 21.17
C ALA A 266 -11.82 0.55 20.45
N ARG A 267 -12.74 1.35 21.01
CA ARG A 267 -13.21 2.63 20.42
C ARG A 267 -12.05 3.56 20.04
N ARG A 268 -11.01 3.65 20.87
CA ARG A 268 -9.83 4.48 20.59
C ARG A 268 -9.15 4.09 19.27
N THR A 269 -8.94 2.79 19.05
CA THR A 269 -8.31 2.26 17.83
C THR A 269 -9.21 2.48 16.61
N ARG A 270 -10.53 2.27 16.76
CA ARG A 270 -11.49 2.53 15.67
C ARG A 270 -11.49 4.00 15.25
N VAL A 271 -11.54 4.93 16.20
CA VAL A 271 -11.49 6.37 15.91
C VAL A 271 -10.19 6.72 15.19
N ALA A 272 -9.04 6.26 15.70
CA ALA A 272 -7.74 6.51 15.09
C ALA A 272 -7.70 6.05 13.62
N PHE A 273 -8.18 4.84 13.34
CA PHE A 273 -8.26 4.31 11.98
C PHE A 273 -9.24 5.06 11.08
N LEU A 274 -10.45 5.35 11.58
CA LEU A 274 -11.50 6.02 10.81
C LEU A 274 -11.11 7.45 10.42
N THR A 275 -10.32 8.14 11.25
CA THR A 275 -9.84 9.50 10.97
C THR A 275 -8.47 9.54 10.30
N HIS A 276 -7.87 8.38 10.00
CA HIS A 276 -6.49 8.31 9.52
C HIS A 276 -6.34 8.82 8.06
N PRO A 277 -5.46 9.79 7.76
CA PRO A 277 -5.41 10.44 6.45
C PRO A 277 -4.97 9.53 5.30
N ALA A 278 -4.10 8.55 5.55
CA ALA A 278 -3.63 7.61 4.52
C ALA A 278 -4.73 6.68 3.96
N TYR A 279 -5.87 6.55 4.63
CA TYR A 279 -6.95 5.67 4.19
C TYR A 279 -8.04 6.44 3.46
N THR A 280 -8.48 5.92 2.31
CA THR A 280 -9.73 6.33 1.67
C THR A 280 -10.91 5.54 2.25
N PRO A 281 -12.17 5.99 2.06
CA PRO A 281 -13.33 5.19 2.46
C PRO A 281 -13.36 3.79 1.81
N ARG A 282 -12.84 3.64 0.57
CA ARG A 282 -12.63 2.32 -0.05
C ARG A 282 -11.67 1.46 0.75
N SER A 283 -10.47 1.95 1.05
CA SER A 283 -9.47 1.17 1.79
C SER A 283 -9.98 0.76 3.17
N ARG A 284 -10.72 1.64 3.87
CA ARG A 284 -11.36 1.29 5.14
C ARG A 284 -12.40 0.18 4.99
N LEU A 285 -13.28 0.30 4.00
CA LEU A 285 -14.31 -0.70 3.75
C LEU A 285 -13.69 -2.07 3.44
N TYR A 286 -12.69 -2.11 2.56
CA TYR A 286 -12.03 -3.35 2.14
C TYR A 286 -11.25 -3.99 3.31
N LEU A 287 -10.43 -3.21 4.03
CA LEU A 287 -9.69 -3.70 5.19
C LEU A 287 -10.64 -4.30 6.23
N THR A 288 -11.67 -3.56 6.65
CA THR A 288 -12.66 -4.05 7.62
C THR A 288 -13.37 -5.30 7.13
N SER A 289 -13.68 -5.39 5.83
CA SER A 289 -14.34 -6.57 5.27
C SER A 289 -13.44 -7.81 5.29
N TYR A 290 -12.14 -7.65 5.02
CA TYR A 290 -11.20 -8.77 5.13
C TYR A 290 -10.95 -9.17 6.59
N LEU A 291 -10.93 -8.21 7.53
CA LEU A 291 -10.84 -8.53 8.96
C LEU A 291 -12.03 -9.37 9.46
N GLU A 292 -13.24 -9.07 9.00
CA GLU A 292 -14.42 -9.91 9.34
C GLU A 292 -14.30 -11.34 8.83
N LEU A 293 -13.64 -11.55 7.69
CA LEU A 293 -13.41 -12.88 7.15
C LEU A 293 -12.40 -13.68 7.95
N LEU A 294 -11.60 -13.04 8.81
CA LEU A 294 -10.69 -13.73 9.73
C LEU A 294 -11.45 -14.48 10.83
N GLY A 295 -12.76 -14.27 10.98
CA GLY A 295 -13.59 -14.93 12.00
C GLY A 295 -13.23 -14.52 13.42
N PRO A 296 -13.55 -15.36 14.43
CA PRO A 296 -13.13 -15.14 15.80
C PRO A 296 -11.61 -15.15 15.88
N LEU A 297 -11.01 -13.99 16.17
CA LEU A 297 -9.56 -13.81 16.27
C LEU A 297 -9.25 -13.00 17.53
N ALA A 298 -8.57 -13.62 18.49
CA ALA A 298 -8.10 -12.92 19.67
C ALA A 298 -7.05 -11.87 19.27
N GLY A 299 -7.19 -10.64 19.77
CA GLY A 299 -6.26 -9.56 19.42
C GLY A 299 -6.48 -8.91 18.05
N SER A 300 -7.66 -9.09 17.42
CA SER A 300 -8.03 -8.42 16.15
C SER A 300 -7.73 -6.90 16.14
N GLY A 301 -7.90 -6.24 17.29
CA GLY A 301 -7.58 -4.81 17.46
C GLY A 301 -6.11 -4.46 17.26
N GLN A 302 -5.18 -5.39 17.46
CA GLN A 302 -3.75 -5.18 17.21
C GLN A 302 -3.45 -5.04 15.72
N ILE A 303 -4.19 -5.75 14.86
CA ILE A 303 -4.08 -5.58 13.40
C ILE A 303 -4.51 -4.16 13.01
N LEU A 304 -5.63 -3.67 13.56
CA LEU A 304 -6.09 -2.32 13.25
C LEU A 304 -5.19 -1.25 13.86
N ALA A 305 -4.59 -1.51 15.02
CA ALA A 305 -3.61 -0.63 15.63
C ALA A 305 -2.36 -0.51 14.75
N ALA A 306 -1.82 -1.63 14.25
CA ALA A 306 -0.74 -1.64 13.27
C ALA A 306 -1.14 -0.87 12.00
N ALA A 307 -2.32 -1.13 11.44
CA ALA A 307 -2.84 -0.42 10.27
C ALA A 307 -2.89 1.11 10.47
N SER A 308 -3.12 1.59 11.69
CA SER A 308 -3.14 3.01 12.03
C SER A 308 -1.76 3.69 12.03
N THR A 309 -0.69 2.97 11.69
CA THR A 309 0.69 3.50 11.54
C THR A 309 1.07 3.79 10.08
N ALA A 310 0.17 3.53 9.13
CA ALA A 310 0.40 3.80 7.72
C ALA A 310 0.78 5.28 7.48
N VAL A 311 1.73 5.55 6.60
CA VAL A 311 2.15 6.94 6.29
C VAL A 311 1.59 7.35 4.92
N THR A 312 1.65 6.43 3.96
CA THR A 312 1.32 6.68 2.56
C THR A 312 0.09 5.89 2.10
N GLU A 313 -0.45 6.24 0.93
CA GLU A 313 -1.48 5.43 0.25
C GLU A 313 -0.99 4.00 -0.02
N ALA A 314 0.29 3.84 -0.37
CA ALA A 314 0.90 2.53 -0.59
C ALA A 314 0.92 1.70 0.71
N ASP A 315 1.19 2.31 1.88
CA ASP A 315 1.07 1.63 3.17
C ASP A 315 -0.36 1.18 3.45
N ALA A 316 -1.34 2.04 3.19
CA ALA A 316 -2.75 1.71 3.37
C ALA A 316 -3.17 0.54 2.45
N ALA A 317 -2.72 0.55 1.20
CA ALA A 317 -2.93 -0.56 0.26
C ALA A 317 -2.25 -1.85 0.75
N ALA A 318 -1.05 -1.75 1.31
CA ALA A 318 -0.34 -2.89 1.89
C ALA A 318 -1.12 -3.51 3.07
N TYR A 319 -1.72 -2.71 3.95
CA TYR A 319 -2.58 -3.23 5.03
C TYR A 319 -3.87 -3.89 4.53
N VAL A 320 -4.46 -3.37 3.44
CA VAL A 320 -5.60 -4.04 2.78
C VAL A 320 -5.17 -5.40 2.20
N ALA A 321 -4.02 -5.46 1.53
CA ALA A 321 -3.47 -6.68 0.98
C ALA A 321 -3.10 -7.69 2.08
N TYR A 322 -2.50 -7.23 3.17
CA TYR A 322 -2.21 -8.04 4.36
C TYR A 322 -3.46 -8.73 4.91
N ALA A 323 -4.53 -7.96 5.15
CA ALA A 323 -5.80 -8.53 5.63
C ALA A 323 -6.40 -9.51 4.62
N ARG A 324 -6.33 -9.20 3.32
CA ARG A 324 -6.78 -10.08 2.24
C ARG A 324 -6.01 -11.41 2.20
N MET A 325 -4.68 -11.38 2.36
CA MET A 325 -3.84 -12.58 2.38
C MET A 325 -4.23 -13.50 3.54
N LEU A 326 -4.41 -12.94 4.74
CA LEU A 326 -4.86 -13.69 5.91
C LEU A 326 -6.27 -14.25 5.73
N ALA A 327 -7.19 -13.48 5.15
CA ALA A 327 -8.55 -13.95 4.85
C ALA A 327 -8.52 -15.11 3.84
N PHE A 328 -7.68 -15.03 2.82
CA PHE A 328 -7.49 -16.12 1.86
C PHE A 328 -6.92 -17.38 2.53
N TYR A 329 -5.91 -17.20 3.40
CA TYR A 329 -5.32 -18.29 4.17
C TYR A 329 -6.34 -19.01 5.04
N ARG A 330 -7.19 -18.26 5.74
CA ARG A 330 -8.28 -18.83 6.54
C ARG A 330 -9.30 -19.59 5.67
N LEU A 331 -9.74 -18.98 4.58
CA LEU A 331 -10.73 -19.61 3.69
C LEU A 331 -10.19 -20.85 2.95
N ALA A 332 -8.87 -20.99 2.84
CA ALA A 332 -8.21 -22.20 2.37
C ALA A 332 -8.23 -23.36 3.40
N GLY A 333 -8.84 -23.16 4.58
CA GLY A 333 -9.00 -24.19 5.62
C GLY A 333 -8.02 -24.08 6.79
N HIS A 334 -7.30 -22.96 6.91
CA HIS A 334 -6.35 -22.73 8.00
C HIS A 334 -6.89 -21.70 9.00
N ASP A 335 -7.66 -22.15 9.98
CA ASP A 335 -8.24 -21.27 10.99
C ASP A 335 -7.17 -20.50 11.78
N LEU A 336 -7.37 -19.19 11.92
CA LEU A 336 -6.51 -18.27 12.68
C LEU A 336 -7.13 -18.05 14.06
N ALA A 337 -6.31 -18.09 15.12
CA ALA A 337 -6.75 -18.10 16.50
C ALA A 337 -6.43 -16.81 17.26
N GLU A 338 -5.19 -16.33 17.18
CA GLU A 338 -4.72 -15.17 17.94
C GLU A 338 -3.64 -14.36 17.20
N VAL A 339 -3.52 -13.08 17.54
CA VAL A 339 -2.40 -12.21 17.16
C VAL A 339 -1.36 -12.24 18.28
N VAL A 340 -0.09 -12.47 17.94
CA VAL A 340 0.97 -12.69 18.93
C VAL A 340 2.08 -11.64 18.91
N THR A 341 2.14 -10.75 17.91
CA THR A 341 3.17 -9.72 17.86
C THR A 341 2.62 -8.32 17.63
N GLU A 342 3.30 -7.34 18.22
CA GLU A 342 3.12 -5.91 17.94
C GLU A 342 4.17 -5.46 16.91
N ALA A 343 3.91 -5.73 15.63
CA ALA A 343 4.80 -5.39 14.51
C ALA A 343 4.02 -4.68 13.39
N ARG A 344 4.75 -4.12 12.40
CA ARG A 344 4.13 -3.50 11.21
C ARG A 344 3.15 -4.47 10.54
N PHE A 345 3.54 -5.73 10.38
CA PHE A 345 2.64 -6.80 10.00
C PHE A 345 2.61 -7.82 11.14
N PRO A 346 1.57 -7.79 12.00
CA PRO A 346 1.47 -8.73 13.10
C PRO A 346 1.54 -10.18 12.65
N THR A 347 2.14 -11.03 13.48
CA THR A 347 2.13 -12.47 13.29
C THR A 347 0.88 -13.02 13.96
N LEU A 348 0.17 -13.89 13.24
CA LEU A 348 -0.98 -14.60 13.78
C LEU A 348 -0.60 -16.05 14.06
N VAL A 349 -1.37 -16.73 14.89
CA VAL A 349 -1.21 -18.16 15.14
C VAL A 349 -2.40 -18.90 14.54
N ASP A 350 -2.11 -19.96 13.79
CA ASP A 350 -3.14 -20.85 13.28
C ASP A 350 -3.52 -21.95 14.29
N SER A 351 -4.58 -22.69 13.99
CA SER A 351 -5.05 -23.83 14.79
C SER A 351 -4.03 -24.97 14.93
N ALA A 352 -3.01 -25.03 14.08
CA ALA A 352 -1.89 -25.97 14.16
C ALA A 352 -0.68 -25.42 14.94
N ARG A 353 -0.87 -24.28 15.65
CA ARG A 353 0.16 -23.59 16.43
C ARG A 353 1.35 -23.10 15.59
N ARG A 354 1.15 -22.85 14.31
CA ARG A 354 2.17 -22.22 13.44
C ARG A 354 2.00 -20.71 13.46
N GLY A 355 3.12 -19.98 13.48
CA GLY A 355 3.13 -18.55 13.24
C GLY A 355 2.89 -18.26 11.76
N VAL A 356 1.86 -17.49 11.44
CA VAL A 356 1.52 -17.06 10.08
C VAL A 356 1.91 -15.59 9.93
N LEU A 357 2.91 -15.33 9.09
CA LEU A 357 3.38 -14.00 8.77
C LEU A 357 3.00 -13.66 7.33
N ALA A 358 2.08 -12.72 7.14
CA ALA A 358 1.72 -12.21 5.82
C ALA A 358 2.50 -10.94 5.51
N LEU A 359 3.19 -10.95 4.36
CA LEU A 359 4.04 -9.88 3.87
C LEU A 359 3.50 -9.38 2.52
N PRO A 360 2.74 -8.26 2.51
CA PRO A 360 2.21 -7.64 1.29
C PRO A 360 3.31 -6.87 0.54
N LEU A 361 4.41 -7.55 0.24
CA LEU A 361 5.60 -7.02 -0.41
C LEU A 361 5.66 -7.53 -1.85
N ASP A 362 6.16 -6.71 -2.78
CA ASP A 362 6.32 -7.13 -4.17
C ASP A 362 7.50 -8.09 -4.36
N TYR A 363 8.53 -7.94 -3.53
CA TYR A 363 9.66 -8.84 -3.53
C TYR A 363 10.28 -8.98 -2.14
N LEU A 364 10.79 -10.18 -1.86
CA LEU A 364 11.58 -10.49 -0.69
C LEU A 364 12.97 -10.95 -1.14
N ALA A 365 14.00 -10.23 -0.69
CA ALA A 365 15.40 -10.54 -0.93
C ALA A 365 16.12 -10.72 0.42
N TRP A 366 17.19 -11.50 0.43
CA TRP A 366 18.00 -11.78 1.61
C TRP A 366 18.92 -10.61 1.92
N THR A 367 18.37 -9.58 2.55
CA THR A 367 19.11 -8.41 3.03
C THR A 367 19.48 -8.58 4.52
N PRO A 368 20.36 -7.73 5.08
CA PRO A 368 20.66 -7.77 6.52
C PRO A 368 19.42 -7.58 7.39
N SER A 369 18.49 -6.72 6.98
CA SER A 369 17.23 -6.49 7.70
C SER A 369 16.31 -7.71 7.67
N VAL A 370 16.22 -8.41 6.53
CA VAL A 370 15.45 -9.64 6.42
C VAL A 370 16.09 -10.76 7.24
N ALA A 371 17.42 -10.90 7.23
CA ALA A 371 18.11 -11.90 8.04
C ALA A 371 17.95 -11.66 9.55
N GLN A 372 17.95 -10.40 9.97
CA GLN A 372 17.66 -10.01 11.35
C GLN A 372 16.20 -10.35 11.70
N ALA A 373 15.24 -10.01 10.83
CA ALA A 373 13.84 -10.33 11.04
C ALA A 373 13.58 -11.84 11.12
N VAL A 374 14.24 -12.63 10.27
CA VAL A 374 14.16 -14.10 10.29
C VAL A 374 14.77 -14.67 11.56
N SER A 375 15.88 -14.12 12.05
CA SER A 375 16.46 -14.54 13.35
C SER A 375 15.52 -14.26 14.51
N ALA A 376 14.80 -13.12 14.49
CA ALA A 376 13.82 -12.77 15.53
C ALA A 376 12.59 -13.72 15.56
N LEU A 377 12.35 -14.50 14.50
CA LEU A 377 11.29 -15.51 14.50
C LEU A 377 11.56 -16.63 15.50
N ASP A 378 12.82 -16.96 15.80
CA ASP A 378 13.14 -17.97 16.80
C ASP A 378 12.72 -17.54 18.21
N ASP A 379 12.91 -16.26 18.54
CA ASP A 379 12.46 -15.69 19.82
C ASP A 379 10.93 -15.72 19.93
N ILE A 380 10.23 -15.36 18.85
CA ILE A 380 8.75 -15.41 18.80
C ILE A 380 8.27 -16.85 18.94
N ARG A 381 8.93 -17.80 18.27
CA ARG A 381 8.60 -19.23 18.36
C ARG A 381 8.72 -19.75 19.78
N ALA A 382 9.80 -19.40 20.47
CA ALA A 382 10.03 -19.81 21.84
C ALA A 382 9.04 -19.13 22.81
N ALA A 383 8.80 -17.83 22.65
CA ALA A 383 7.91 -17.05 23.52
C ALA A 383 6.45 -17.50 23.45
N HIS A 384 6.01 -17.97 22.28
CA HIS A 384 4.62 -18.37 22.02
C HIS A 384 4.44 -19.87 21.78
N ASP A 385 5.44 -20.71 22.05
CA ASP A 385 5.37 -22.17 21.86
C ASP A 385 4.80 -22.57 20.48
N LEU A 386 5.41 -22.03 19.42
CA LEU A 386 4.98 -22.25 18.04
C LEU A 386 5.66 -23.49 17.44
N SER A 387 4.90 -24.26 16.67
CA SER A 387 5.39 -25.46 15.98
C SER A 387 6.27 -25.14 14.77
N GLY A 388 6.18 -23.92 14.24
CA GLY A 388 6.95 -23.43 13.10
C GLY A 388 6.35 -22.16 12.51
N PHE A 389 6.82 -21.74 11.34
CA PHE A 389 6.28 -20.57 10.63
C PHE A 389 5.84 -20.88 9.21
N VAL A 390 4.78 -20.18 8.82
CA VAL A 390 4.30 -20.05 7.44
C VAL A 390 4.42 -18.58 7.04
N LEU A 391 5.26 -18.31 6.05
CA LEU A 391 5.44 -17.00 5.45
C LEU A 391 4.60 -16.91 4.17
N LEU A 392 3.73 -15.90 4.10
CA LEU A 392 2.93 -15.61 2.92
C LEU A 392 3.48 -14.33 2.29
N VAL A 393 3.99 -14.38 1.07
CA VAL A 393 4.55 -13.22 0.35
C VAL A 393 3.64 -12.91 -0.84
N ALA A 394 3.19 -11.65 -0.96
CA ALA A 394 2.30 -11.26 -2.05
C ALA A 394 2.99 -11.36 -3.42
N GLY A 395 4.24 -10.92 -3.51
CA GLY A 395 5.05 -11.02 -4.72
C GLY A 395 6.08 -12.16 -4.68
N GLN A 396 7.28 -11.90 -5.20
CA GLN A 396 8.32 -12.92 -5.38
C GLN A 396 9.23 -13.05 -4.16
N ALA A 397 9.80 -14.23 -3.96
CA ALA A 397 10.93 -14.45 -3.05
C ALA A 397 12.14 -14.85 -3.88
N SER A 398 13.29 -14.20 -3.66
CA SER A 398 14.53 -14.59 -4.32
C SER A 398 14.91 -16.03 -3.99
N ALA A 399 15.67 -16.68 -4.88
CA ALA A 399 16.17 -18.03 -4.63
C ALA A 399 17.00 -18.11 -3.33
N ARG A 400 17.73 -17.03 -3.01
CA ARG A 400 18.55 -16.94 -1.80
C ARG A 400 17.70 -16.91 -0.53
N VAL A 401 16.72 -15.99 -0.43
CA VAL A 401 15.86 -15.95 0.78
C VAL A 401 15.04 -17.22 0.92
N ALA A 402 14.58 -17.81 -0.19
CA ALA A 402 13.84 -19.07 -0.15
C ALA A 402 14.70 -20.21 0.45
N ALA A 403 15.98 -20.30 0.05
CA ALA A 403 16.91 -21.29 0.61
C ALA A 403 17.17 -21.05 2.11
N GLU A 404 17.36 -19.80 2.53
CA GLU A 404 17.61 -19.43 3.92
C GLU A 404 16.39 -19.70 4.83
N LEU A 405 15.19 -19.43 4.33
CA LEU A 405 13.95 -19.76 5.04
C LEU A 405 13.76 -21.28 5.17
N ALA A 406 13.99 -22.03 4.08
CA ALA A 406 13.87 -23.48 4.08
C ALA A 406 14.87 -24.15 5.03
N ALA A 407 16.12 -23.65 5.08
CA ALA A 407 17.15 -24.13 6.00
C ALA A 407 16.76 -23.96 7.48
N ARG A 408 15.85 -23.03 7.78
CA ARG A 408 15.31 -22.76 9.12
C ARG A 408 13.93 -23.40 9.36
N GLY A 409 13.46 -24.25 8.43
CA GLY A 409 12.17 -24.92 8.53
C GLY A 409 10.97 -23.99 8.36
N ILE A 410 11.16 -22.80 7.77
CA ILE A 410 10.09 -21.83 7.52
C ILE A 410 9.50 -22.14 6.14
N THR A 411 8.19 -22.38 6.09
CA THR A 411 7.49 -22.60 4.83
C THR A 411 7.13 -21.26 4.20
N ALA A 412 7.61 -20.99 2.98
CA ALA A 412 7.31 -19.74 2.28
C ALA A 412 6.43 -19.97 1.05
N HIS A 413 5.37 -19.17 0.91
CA HIS A 413 4.50 -19.14 -0.25
C HIS A 413 4.62 -17.79 -0.95
N ALA A 414 5.21 -17.77 -2.15
CA ALA A 414 5.26 -16.59 -3.03
C ALA A 414 3.97 -16.46 -3.86
N HIS A 415 3.75 -15.29 -4.44
CA HIS A 415 2.55 -14.96 -5.24
C HIS A 415 1.23 -15.21 -4.50
N TYR A 416 1.23 -15.02 -3.18
CA TYR A 416 0.11 -15.40 -2.34
C TYR A 416 -1.02 -14.36 -2.43
N SER A 417 -2.23 -14.82 -2.81
CA SER A 417 -3.43 -13.97 -2.94
C SER A 417 -3.31 -12.85 -4.00
N TYR A 418 -2.39 -13.01 -4.96
CA TYR A 418 -1.99 -11.99 -5.96
C TYR A 418 -2.50 -12.22 -7.39
#